data_AF-A0A959TDL3-F1
#
_entry.id   AF-A0A959TDL3-F1
#
_cell.length_a   1.000
_cell.length_b   1.000
_cell.length_c   1.000
_cell.angle_alpha   90.00
_cell.angle_beta   90.00
_cell.angle_gamma   90.00
#
_symmetry.space_group_name_H-M   'P 1'
#
loop_
_entity.id
_entity.type
_entity.pdbx_description
1 polymer ?
#
loop_
_entity_poly.entity_id
_entity_poly.type
_entity_poly.pdbx_seq_one_letter_code
_entity_poly.pdbx_strand_id
1 'polypeptide(L)'
;MPSTAEGLGLDSAHSLADHVRASARYLAQLDSIWMRSVKDPDQRLRFALASYNAGPGHVLDAQRLARELGLDPAAWEGHVERALLLLAEPRFFTRPEARNGYVRGSLTFLYVRDIVGTYQR
;
A
#
# COMPACT_ATOMS: atom_id res chain seq x y z
N MET A 1 -8.05 18.06 3.67
CA MET A 1 -8.08 16.73 4.33
C MET A 1 -7.29 15.74 3.47
N PRO A 2 -6.58 14.75 4.02
CA PRO A 2 -6.05 13.63 3.21
C PRO A 2 -7.21 12.90 2.53
N SER A 3 -7.05 12.45 1.28
CA SER A 3 -8.14 11.83 0.49
C SER A 3 -8.77 10.61 1.16
N THR A 4 -8.03 9.95 2.06
CA THR A 4 -8.50 8.82 2.87
C THR A 4 -9.59 9.21 3.87
N ALA A 5 -9.55 10.40 4.47
CA ALA A 5 -10.56 10.83 5.44
C ALA A 5 -11.92 11.11 4.77
N GLU A 6 -11.91 11.76 3.61
CA GLU A 6 -13.11 11.96 2.78
C GLU A 6 -13.67 10.63 2.27
N GLY A 7 -12.80 9.70 1.83
CA GLY A 7 -13.23 8.36 1.40
C GLY A 7 -13.84 7.50 2.51
N LEU A 8 -13.61 7.86 3.78
CA LEU A 8 -14.19 7.20 4.95
C LEU A 8 -15.41 7.93 5.53
N GLY A 9 -15.85 9.02 4.89
CA GLY A 9 -16.98 9.83 5.35
C GLY A 9 -16.70 10.60 6.65
N LEU A 10 -15.43 10.84 6.97
CA LEU A 10 -15.01 11.54 8.17
C LEU A 10 -14.67 13.00 7.88
N ASP A 11 -15.19 13.89 8.72
CA ASP A 11 -14.90 15.33 8.68
C ASP A 11 -14.36 15.84 10.02
N SER A 12 -14.14 17.15 10.12
CA SER A 12 -13.64 17.81 11.34
C SER A 12 -14.64 17.82 12.51
N ALA A 13 -15.90 17.42 12.30
CA ALA A 13 -16.90 17.33 13.35
C ALA A 13 -16.83 16.01 14.13
N HIS A 14 -16.12 15.00 13.62
CA HIS A 14 -15.97 13.71 14.26
C HIS A 14 -14.91 13.71 15.36
N SER A 15 -15.12 12.90 16.41
CA SER A 15 -14.16 12.80 17.52
C SER A 15 -12.90 12.04 17.10
N LEU A 16 -11.79 12.26 17.81
CA LEU A 16 -10.55 11.50 17.60
C LEU A 16 -10.78 9.99 17.65
N ALA A 17 -11.65 9.52 18.55
CA ALA A 17 -11.98 8.11 18.69
C ALA A 17 -12.68 7.55 17.45
N ASP A 18 -13.54 8.35 16.79
CA ASP A 18 -14.22 7.95 15.55
C ASP A 18 -13.22 7.85 14.39
N HIS A 19 -12.30 8.82 14.30
CA HIS A 19 -11.20 8.80 13.32
C HIS A 19 -10.32 7.56 13.46
N VAL A 20 -9.92 7.20 14.69
CA VAL A 20 -9.13 5.99 14.96
C VAL A 20 -9.91 4.72 14.58
N ARG A 21 -11.19 4.63 14.95
CA ARG A 21 -12.03 3.47 14.66
C ARG A 21 -12.24 3.27 13.16
N ALA A 22 -12.52 4.33 12.43
CA ALA A 22 -12.69 4.27 10.98
C ALA A 22 -11.39 3.87 10.28
N SER A 23 -10.25 4.43 10.71
CA SER A 23 -8.93 4.09 10.17
C SER A 23 -8.59 2.61 10.39
N ALA A 24 -8.86 2.09 11.59
CA ALA A 24 -8.67 0.67 11.89
C ALA A 24 -9.57 -0.24 11.03
N ARG A 25 -10.85 0.14 10.83
CA ARG A 25 -11.77 -0.58 9.94
C ARG A 25 -11.27 -0.57 8.49
N TYR A 26 -10.77 0.56 8.02
CA TYR A 26 -10.25 0.67 6.66
C TYR A 26 -8.99 -0.18 6.45
N LEU A 27 -8.06 -0.17 7.40
CA LEU A 27 -6.88 -1.04 7.36
C LEU A 27 -7.27 -2.52 7.33
N ALA A 28 -8.27 -2.94 8.10
CA ALA A 28 -8.78 -4.31 8.05
C ALA A 28 -9.42 -4.67 6.70
N GLN A 29 -10.12 -3.72 6.07
CA GLN A 29 -10.63 -3.89 4.70
C GLN A 29 -9.48 -4.05 3.70
N LEU A 30 -8.43 -3.23 3.82
CA LEU A 30 -7.25 -3.34 2.96
C LEU A 30 -6.51 -4.66 3.14
N ASP A 31 -6.33 -5.15 4.37
CA ASP A 31 -5.76 -6.48 4.64
C ASP A 31 -6.54 -7.59 3.93
N SER A 32 -7.88 -7.52 3.93
CA SER A 32 -8.75 -8.52 3.30
C SER A 32 -8.52 -8.67 1.79
N ILE A 33 -8.12 -7.60 1.09
CA ILE A 33 -7.77 -7.63 -0.34
C ILE A 33 -6.60 -8.58 -0.59
N TRP A 34 -5.67 -8.65 0.36
CA TRP A 34 -4.39 -9.36 0.22
C TRP A 34 -4.42 -10.79 0.75
N MET A 35 -5.40 -11.19 1.55
CA MET A 35 -5.48 -12.54 2.16
C MET A 35 -5.37 -13.70 1.16
N ARG A 36 -5.79 -13.49 -0.10
CA ARG A 36 -5.68 -14.51 -1.15
C ARG A 36 -4.26 -14.62 -1.72
N SER A 37 -3.56 -13.51 -1.94
CA SER A 37 -2.25 -13.47 -2.61
C SER A 37 -1.06 -13.41 -1.66
N VAL A 38 -1.22 -12.91 -0.44
CA VAL A 38 -0.18 -12.77 0.58
C VAL A 38 -0.60 -13.50 1.85
N LYS A 39 -0.09 -14.73 2.02
CA LYS A 39 -0.51 -15.63 3.12
C LYS A 39 0.15 -15.28 4.45
N ASP A 40 1.42 -14.91 4.39
CA ASP A 40 2.16 -14.46 5.55
C ASP A 40 1.53 -13.16 6.11
N PRO A 41 1.11 -13.14 7.40
CA PRO A 41 0.46 -11.98 7.99
C PRO A 41 1.38 -10.77 8.14
N ASP A 42 2.68 -10.96 8.38
CA ASP A 42 3.64 -9.88 8.53
C ASP A 42 3.88 -9.19 7.18
N GLN A 43 3.99 -9.99 6.11
CA GLN A 43 4.04 -9.46 4.75
C GLN A 43 2.74 -8.73 4.42
N ARG A 44 1.58 -9.34 4.73
CA ARG A 44 0.28 -8.76 4.41
C ARG A 44 0.04 -7.40 5.09
N LEU A 45 0.51 -7.22 6.33
CA LEU A 45 0.48 -5.94 7.02
C LEU A 45 1.15 -4.82 6.19
N ARG A 46 2.30 -5.09 5.57
CA ARG A 46 3.01 -4.09 4.74
C ARG A 46 2.24 -3.74 3.48
N PHE A 47 1.61 -4.72 2.85
CA PHE A 47 0.73 -4.48 1.71
C PHE A 47 -0.50 -3.63 2.12
N ALA A 48 -1.10 -3.90 3.28
CA ALA A 48 -2.21 -3.11 3.79
C ALA A 48 -1.80 -1.65 4.09
N LEU A 49 -0.64 -1.45 4.73
CA LEU A 49 -0.07 -0.12 5.00
C LEU A 49 0.27 0.62 3.70
N ALA A 50 0.87 -0.06 2.73
CA ALA A 50 1.16 0.52 1.43
C ALA A 50 -0.13 0.94 0.71
N SER A 51 -1.17 0.11 0.74
CA SER A 51 -2.48 0.43 0.17
C SER A 51 -3.16 1.59 0.87
N TYR A 52 -2.94 1.77 2.18
CA TYR A 52 -3.49 2.90 2.91
C TYR A 52 -2.90 4.23 2.43
N ASN A 53 -1.61 4.23 2.06
CA ASN A 53 -0.89 5.43 1.62
C ASN A 53 -1.00 5.68 0.10
N ALA A 54 -0.82 4.65 -0.71
CA ALA A 54 -0.81 4.75 -2.18
C ALA A 54 -2.13 4.36 -2.84
N GLY A 55 -3.06 3.74 -2.11
CA GLY A 55 -4.20 3.06 -2.70
C GLY A 55 -3.87 1.63 -3.16
N PRO A 56 -4.81 0.67 -3.04
CA PRO A 56 -4.57 -0.73 -3.39
C PRO A 56 -4.30 -0.96 -4.89
N GLY A 57 -4.80 -0.08 -5.77
CA GLY A 57 -4.56 -0.17 -7.21
C GLY A 57 -3.06 -0.11 -7.57
N HIS A 58 -2.35 0.86 -7.00
CA HIS A 58 -0.91 1.01 -7.24
C HIS A 58 -0.08 -0.13 -6.61
N VAL A 59 -0.52 -0.67 -5.46
CA VAL A 59 0.13 -1.84 -4.87
C VAL A 59 -0.12 -3.10 -5.72
N LEU A 60 -1.30 -3.24 -6.33
CA LEU A 60 -1.58 -4.32 -7.29
C LEU A 60 -0.74 -4.18 -8.56
N ASP A 61 -0.49 -2.96 -9.03
CA ASP A 61 0.42 -2.69 -10.14
C ASP A 61 1.86 -3.07 -9.77
N ALA A 62 2.31 -2.69 -8.57
CA ALA A 62 3.63 -3.07 -8.07
C ALA A 62 3.76 -4.59 -7.93
N GLN A 63 2.73 -5.29 -7.46
CA GLN A 63 2.69 -6.75 -7.37
C GLN A 63 2.79 -7.42 -8.76
N ARG A 64 2.10 -6.87 -9.77
CA ARG A 64 2.20 -7.35 -11.16
C ARG A 64 3.59 -7.10 -11.74
N LEU A 65 4.12 -5.90 -11.56
CA LEU A 65 5.46 -5.54 -12.02
C LEU A 65 6.55 -6.38 -11.33
N ALA A 66 6.41 -6.66 -10.03
CA ALA A 66 7.33 -7.53 -9.30
C ALA A 66 7.40 -8.92 -9.94
N ARG A 67 6.25 -9.52 -10.29
CA ARG A 67 6.19 -10.81 -10.98
C ARG A 67 6.93 -10.78 -12.32
N GLU A 68 6.70 -9.76 -13.14
CA GLU A 68 7.39 -9.60 -14.43
C GLU A 68 8.90 -9.43 -14.28
N LEU A 69 9.36 -8.84 -13.17
CA LEU A 69 10.78 -8.68 -12.85
C LEU A 69 11.41 -9.92 -12.19
N GLY A 70 10.66 -11.02 -12.05
CA GLY A 70 11.13 -12.25 -11.38
C GLY A 70 11.29 -12.11 -9.87
N LEU A 71 10.65 -11.10 -9.26
CA LEU A 71 10.58 -10.91 -7.81
C LEU A 71 9.37 -11.66 -7.24
N ASP A 72 9.40 -11.96 -5.94
CA ASP A 72 8.28 -12.60 -5.25
C ASP A 72 7.11 -11.60 -5.07
N PRO A 73 5.95 -11.81 -5.71
CA PRO A 73 4.79 -10.92 -5.58
C PRO A 73 4.09 -11.02 -4.21
N ALA A 74 4.43 -12.00 -3.38
CA ALA A 74 3.89 -12.18 -2.03
C ALA A 74 4.83 -11.65 -0.93
N ALA A 75 6.03 -11.20 -1.29
CA ALA A 75 6.99 -10.59 -0.37
C ALA A 75 7.11 -9.08 -0.61
N TRP A 76 7.28 -8.33 0.46
CA TRP A 76 7.40 -6.88 0.46
C TRP A 76 8.87 -6.47 0.38
N GLU A 77 9.67 -6.80 1.41
CA GLU A 77 11.08 -6.44 1.49
C GLU A 77 11.88 -6.99 0.29
N GLY A 78 12.61 -6.12 -0.39
CA GLY A 78 13.45 -6.51 -1.52
C GLY A 78 12.67 -6.98 -2.77
N HIS A 79 11.33 -6.93 -2.73
CA HIS A 79 10.46 -7.45 -3.79
C HIS A 79 9.42 -6.40 -4.22
N VAL A 80 8.17 -6.47 -3.74
CA VAL A 80 7.11 -5.57 -4.18
C VAL A 80 7.42 -4.10 -3.89
N GLU A 81 8.14 -3.79 -2.82
CA GLU A 81 8.55 -2.41 -2.52
C GLU A 81 9.49 -1.84 -3.59
N ARG A 82 10.36 -2.67 -4.19
CA ARG A 82 11.25 -2.26 -5.28
C ARG A 82 10.44 -1.96 -6.53
N ALA A 83 9.48 -2.83 -6.86
CA ALA A 83 8.59 -2.60 -8.00
C ALA A 83 7.77 -1.32 -7.82
N LEU A 84 7.29 -1.03 -6.60
CA LEU A 84 6.57 0.20 -6.30
C LEU A 84 7.42 1.46 -6.54
N LEU A 85 8.70 1.43 -6.17
CA LEU A 85 9.63 2.54 -6.44
C LEU A 85 9.81 2.78 -7.94
N LEU A 86 9.88 1.70 -8.72
CA LEU A 86 10.05 1.78 -10.18
C LEU A 86 8.83 2.40 -10.89
N LEU A 87 7.63 2.31 -10.33
CA LEU A 87 6.41 2.93 -10.89
C LEU A 87 6.42 4.47 -10.86
N ALA A 88 7.47 5.11 -10.35
CA ALA A 88 7.71 6.54 -10.53
C ALA A 88 8.36 6.86 -11.89
N GLU A 89 8.93 5.87 -12.59
CA GLU A 89 9.65 6.08 -13.84
C GLU A 89 8.77 5.83 -15.07
N PRO A 90 8.81 6.69 -16.11
CA PRO A 90 7.99 6.54 -17.33
C PRO A 90 8.10 5.18 -18.01
N ARG A 91 9.28 4.54 -17.97
CA ARG A 91 9.50 3.22 -18.57
C ARG A 91 8.76 2.07 -17.86
N PHE A 92 8.25 2.30 -16.65
CA PHE A 92 7.52 1.31 -15.86
C PHE A 92 6.05 1.66 -15.72
N PHE A 93 5.69 2.92 -15.42
CA PHE A 93 4.28 3.27 -15.22
C PHE A 93 3.45 3.32 -16.50
N THR A 94 4.09 3.32 -17.68
CA THR A 94 3.41 3.21 -18.97
C THR A 94 3.23 1.77 -19.44
N ARG A 95 3.75 0.78 -18.68
CA ARG A 95 3.63 -0.63 -19.05
C ARG A 95 2.23 -1.19 -18.75
N PRO A 96 1.82 -2.30 -19.39
CA PRO A 96 0.53 -2.93 -19.13
C PRO A 96 0.30 -3.36 -17.67
N GLU A 97 1.38 -3.61 -16.92
CA GLU A 97 1.31 -3.96 -15.50
C GLU A 97 0.89 -2.77 -14.61
N ALA A 98 1.08 -1.52 -15.06
CA ALA A 98 0.81 -0.30 -14.33
C ALA A 98 -0.55 0.32 -14.71
N ARG A 99 -1.64 -0.35 -14.36
CA ARG A 99 -3.01 0.04 -14.77
C ARG A 99 -3.47 1.36 -14.17
N ASN A 100 -2.90 1.76 -13.04
CA ASN A 100 -3.21 3.01 -12.35
C ASN A 100 -2.17 4.11 -12.67
N GLY A 101 -1.18 3.80 -13.49
CA GLY A 101 -0.17 4.76 -13.95
C GLY A 101 0.82 5.17 -12.86
N TYR A 102 1.25 6.43 -12.93
CA TYR A 102 2.30 6.99 -12.08
C TYR A 102 1.93 6.93 -10.60
N VAL A 103 2.87 6.48 -9.77
CA VAL A 103 2.81 6.64 -8.32
C VAL A 103 4.15 7.12 -7.81
N ARG A 104 4.13 8.03 -6.83
CA ARG A 104 5.33 8.47 -6.12
C ARG A 104 5.70 7.45 -5.04
N GLY A 105 6.15 6.26 -5.47
CA GLY A 105 6.37 5.10 -4.62
C GLY A 105 7.33 5.32 -3.44
N SER A 106 8.22 6.32 -3.51
CA SER A 106 9.14 6.66 -2.42
C SER A 106 8.42 7.13 -1.15
N LEU A 107 7.30 7.84 -1.26
CA LEU A 107 6.52 8.26 -0.09
C LEU A 107 5.91 7.06 0.62
N THR A 108 5.40 6.10 -0.15
CA THR A 108 4.79 4.87 0.37
C THR A 108 5.82 3.93 0.98
N PHE A 109 6.98 3.79 0.32
CA PHE A 109 8.10 3.01 0.84
C PHE A 109 8.53 3.53 2.23
N LEU A 110 8.75 4.85 2.36
CA LEU A 110 9.12 5.47 3.62
C LEU A 110 8.02 5.31 4.68
N TYR A 111 6.76 5.52 4.31
CA TYR A 111 5.62 5.35 5.21
C TYR A 111 5.56 3.94 5.81
N VAL A 112 5.67 2.89 4.99
CA VAL A 112 5.64 1.50 5.46
C VAL A 112 6.83 1.23 6.39
N ARG A 113 8.03 1.63 5.99
CA ARG A 113 9.25 1.42 6.77
C ARG A 113 9.18 2.10 8.13
N ASP A 114 8.73 3.34 8.19
CA ASP A 114 8.70 4.12 9.42
C ASP A 114 7.65 3.57 10.42
N ILE A 115 6.49 3.12 9.92
CA ILE A 115 5.47 2.47 10.75
C ILE A 115 5.97 1.13 11.28
N VAL A 116 6.45 0.24 10.42
CA VAL A 116 6.95 -1.08 10.85
C VAL A 116 8.12 -0.92 11.83
N GLY A 117 9.03 0.02 11.57
CA GLY A 117 10.15 0.33 12.46
C GLY A 117 9.76 0.97 13.79
N THR A 118 8.52 1.44 13.96
CA THR A 118 8.00 1.90 15.25
C THR A 118 7.59 0.73 16.15
N TYR A 119 7.04 -0.36 15.57
CA TYR A 119 6.62 -1.55 16.32
C TYR A 119 7.78 -2.48 16.70
N GLN A 120 8.94 -2.30 16.08
CA GLN A 120 10.14 -3.13 16.32
C GLN A 120 11.14 -2.50 17.30
N ARG A 121 10.81 -1.35 17.90
CA ARG A 121 11.55 -0.73 19.01
C ARG A 121 10.90 -1.07 20.33
#